data_AF-A0A286GPA7-F1
#
_entry.id   AF-A0A286GPA7-F1
#
_cell.length_a   1.000
_cell.length_b   1.000
_cell.length_c   1.000
_cell.angle_alpha   90.00
_cell.angle_beta   90.00
_cell.angle_gamma   90.00
#
_symmetry.space_group_name_H-M   'P 1'
#
loop_
_entity.id
_entity.type
_entity.pdbx_description
1 polymer ?
#
loop_
_entity_poly.entity_id
_entity_poly.type
_entity_poly.pdbx_seq_one_letter_code
_entity_poly.pdbx_strand_id
1 'polypeptide(L)'
;MSNQWFNAAIQGRLKEQIAREQKHVRDSLWEATREATQAAKTGIRQATTSAGLGQRLANTWRSKEYQKDTAGFIYTKASYILESFLEAQTIKAKNGKKYLAIPTQFAPKRGRNGKRLRPANYPGELAFVPGKRGNTAMLVDVRKFTTGKDGKSGIGKARKTKSGAFGKGTATVSIFFLVKQIRTRKRVDLSMISNKYQLELIKKAVQKLNDPNR
;
A
#
# COMPACT_ATOMS: atom_id res chain seq x y z
N MET A 1 49.89 -21.11 51.26
CA MET A 1 49.16 -19.92 50.76
C MET A 1 49.05 -19.86 49.23
N SER A 2 49.00 -21.01 48.51
CA SER A 2 49.17 -21.05 47.05
C SER A 2 47.87 -21.09 46.21
N ASN A 3 46.69 -21.26 46.81
CA ASN A 3 45.48 -21.58 46.02
C ASN A 3 44.55 -20.38 45.75
N GLN A 4 44.82 -19.22 46.33
CA GLN A 4 43.97 -18.03 46.22
C GLN A 4 44.07 -17.37 44.82
N TRP A 5 45.30 -17.20 44.31
CA TRP A 5 45.52 -16.55 43.01
C TRP A 5 45.14 -17.45 41.82
N PHE A 6 45.31 -18.77 41.95
CA PHE A 6 44.92 -19.74 40.92
C PHE A 6 43.40 -19.82 40.75
N ASN A 7 42.64 -19.84 41.86
CA ASN A 7 41.18 -19.80 41.83
C ASN A 7 40.64 -18.46 41.29
N ALA A 8 41.26 -17.34 41.66
CA ALA A 8 40.90 -16.04 41.11
C ALA A 8 41.16 -15.95 39.58
N ALA A 9 42.24 -16.56 39.09
CA ALA A 9 42.57 -16.61 37.66
C ALA A 9 41.59 -17.48 36.86
N ILE A 10 41.16 -18.63 37.40
CA ILE A 10 40.15 -19.49 36.77
C ILE A 10 38.78 -18.80 36.75
N GLN A 11 38.37 -18.18 37.87
CA GLN A 11 37.13 -17.42 37.95
C GLN A 11 37.13 -16.19 37.03
N GLY A 12 38.27 -15.50 36.91
CA GLY A 12 38.44 -14.38 35.97
C GLY A 12 38.27 -14.82 34.52
N ARG A 13 38.97 -15.88 34.10
CA ARG A 13 38.88 -16.44 32.74
C ARG A 13 37.49 -16.96 32.41
N LEU A 14 36.79 -17.57 33.36
CA LEU A 14 35.42 -18.05 33.18
C LEU A 14 34.44 -16.89 32.98
N LYS A 15 34.54 -15.82 33.79
CA LYS A 15 33.70 -14.61 33.62
C LYS A 15 33.91 -13.97 32.25
N GLU A 16 35.16 -13.91 31.78
CA GLU A 16 35.50 -13.40 30.44
C GLU A 16 34.95 -14.29 29.31
N GLN A 17 34.98 -15.62 29.47
CA GLN A 17 34.39 -16.55 28.50
C GLN A 17 32.87 -16.40 28.44
N ILE A 18 32.19 -16.38 29.59
CA ILE A 18 30.73 -16.18 29.66
C ILE A 18 30.34 -14.83 29.04
N ALA A 19 31.08 -13.76 29.35
CA ALA A 19 30.81 -12.44 28.78
C ALA A 19 30.98 -12.44 27.25
N ARG A 20 32.00 -13.13 26.73
CA ARG A 20 32.22 -13.30 25.29
C ARG A 20 31.10 -14.11 24.64
N GLU A 21 30.71 -15.24 25.23
CA GLU A 21 29.61 -16.07 24.71
C GLU A 21 28.29 -15.29 24.71
N GLN A 22 27.96 -14.59 25.78
CA GLN A 22 26.75 -13.77 25.82
C GLN A 22 26.76 -12.67 24.76
N LYS A 23 27.92 -12.05 24.51
CA LYS A 23 28.07 -11.05 23.45
C LYS A 23 27.86 -11.69 22.07
N HIS A 24 28.51 -12.84 21.81
CA HIS A 24 28.35 -13.58 20.57
C HIS A 24 26.89 -13.97 20.30
N VAL A 25 26.20 -14.51 21.31
CA VAL A 25 24.77 -14.87 21.23
C VAL A 25 23.92 -13.65 20.89
N ARG A 26 24.15 -12.51 21.57
CA ARG A 26 23.40 -11.27 21.31
C ARG A 26 23.64 -10.74 19.90
N ASP A 27 24.90 -10.66 19.47
CA ASP A 27 25.27 -10.15 18.14
C ASP A 27 24.72 -11.04 17.03
N SER A 28 24.77 -12.36 17.20
CA SER A 28 24.19 -13.33 16.25
C SER A 28 22.67 -13.24 16.19
N LEU A 29 21.98 -13.12 17.32
CA LEU A 29 20.53 -12.94 17.36
C LEU A 29 20.11 -11.59 16.74
N TRP A 30 20.89 -10.54 16.96
CA TRP A 30 20.67 -9.22 16.36
C TRP A 30 20.77 -9.27 14.84
N GLU A 31 21.84 -9.84 14.30
CA GLU A 31 22.02 -9.96 12.85
C GLU A 31 20.91 -10.83 12.23
N ALA A 32 20.53 -11.94 12.88
CA ALA A 32 19.40 -12.75 12.44
C ALA A 32 18.09 -11.93 12.39
N THR A 33 17.83 -11.16 13.44
CA THR A 33 16.62 -10.32 13.55
C THR A 33 16.59 -9.23 12.51
N ARG A 34 17.71 -8.53 12.32
CA ARG A 34 17.87 -7.48 11.32
C ARG A 34 17.60 -8.02 9.91
N GLU A 35 18.23 -9.13 9.55
CA GLU A 35 18.03 -9.76 8.24
C GLU A 35 16.60 -10.26 8.03
N ALA A 36 16.04 -10.98 9.00
CA ALA A 36 14.68 -11.51 8.90
C ALA A 36 13.65 -10.38 8.78
N THR A 37 13.84 -9.28 9.51
CA THR A 37 12.97 -8.10 9.43
C THR A 37 13.02 -7.44 8.05
N GLN A 38 14.22 -7.32 7.47
CA GLN A 38 14.41 -6.74 6.13
C GLN A 38 13.82 -7.66 5.04
N ALA A 39 14.01 -8.97 5.17
CA ALA A 39 13.41 -9.97 4.30
C ALA A 39 11.88 -9.94 4.39
N ALA A 40 11.33 -9.88 5.61
CA ALA A 40 9.90 -9.79 5.86
C ALA A 40 9.28 -8.54 5.24
N LYS A 41 9.90 -7.37 5.42
CA LYS A 41 9.47 -6.14 4.74
C LYS A 41 9.45 -6.30 3.22
N THR A 42 10.47 -6.93 2.65
CA THR A 42 10.57 -7.15 1.20
C THR A 42 9.49 -8.12 0.71
N GLY A 43 9.23 -9.19 1.45
CA GLY A 43 8.15 -10.13 1.18
C GLY A 43 6.77 -9.50 1.23
N ILE A 44 6.50 -8.66 2.23
CA ILE A 44 5.23 -7.92 2.32
C ILE A 44 5.08 -6.96 1.14
N ARG A 45 6.17 -6.30 0.71
CA ARG A 45 6.17 -5.45 -0.49
C ARG A 45 5.82 -6.24 -1.75
N GLN A 46 6.45 -7.39 -1.93
CA GLN A 46 6.17 -8.27 -3.06
C GLN A 46 4.73 -8.79 -3.04
N ALA A 47 4.23 -9.22 -1.88
CA ALA A 47 2.83 -9.63 -1.74
C ALA A 47 1.87 -8.48 -2.08
N THR A 48 2.19 -7.25 -1.66
CA THR A 48 1.40 -6.04 -1.98
C THR A 48 1.37 -5.76 -3.49
N THR A 49 2.50 -5.89 -4.18
CA THR A 49 2.56 -5.68 -5.64
C THR A 49 1.89 -6.81 -6.41
N SER A 50 2.14 -8.07 -6.05
CA SER A 50 1.49 -9.26 -6.62
C SER A 50 -0.03 -9.24 -6.44
N ALA A 51 -0.52 -8.62 -5.36
CA ALA A 51 -1.94 -8.41 -5.13
C ALA A 51 -2.57 -7.30 -5.99
N GLY A 52 -1.79 -6.63 -6.84
CA GLY A 52 -2.25 -5.58 -7.77
C GLY A 52 -2.38 -4.20 -7.13
N LEU A 53 -1.85 -3.97 -5.93
CA LEU A 53 -1.94 -2.68 -5.24
C LEU A 53 -0.84 -1.68 -5.67
N GLY A 54 0.11 -2.15 -6.49
CA GLY A 54 1.14 -1.34 -7.14
C GLY A 54 2.33 -0.96 -6.25
N GLN A 55 3.41 -0.52 -6.90
CA GLN A 55 4.70 -0.27 -6.25
C GLN A 55 4.64 0.85 -5.20
N ARG A 56 3.83 1.88 -5.45
CA ARG A 56 3.71 3.03 -4.53
C ARG A 56 3.20 2.62 -3.16
N LEU A 57 2.21 1.72 -3.11
CA LEU A 57 1.66 1.24 -1.86
C LEU A 57 2.62 0.27 -1.18
N ALA A 58 3.25 -0.63 -1.93
CA ALA A 58 4.29 -1.50 -1.39
C ALA A 58 5.40 -0.70 -0.68
N ASN A 59 5.89 0.38 -1.29
CA ASN A 59 6.93 1.22 -0.70
C ASN A 59 6.52 1.97 0.58
N THR A 60 5.23 1.96 0.96
CA THR A 60 4.76 2.51 2.23
C THR A 60 5.08 1.63 3.42
N TRP A 61 5.32 0.33 3.21
CA TRP A 61 5.83 -0.59 4.23
C TRP A 61 7.26 -0.21 4.64
N ARG A 62 7.48 -0.09 5.94
CA ARG A 62 8.72 0.30 6.60
C ARG A 62 9.05 -0.72 7.68
N SER A 63 10.34 -0.81 8.01
CA SER A 63 10.83 -1.55 9.16
C SER A 63 11.54 -0.60 10.10
N LYS A 64 11.57 -0.96 11.38
CA LYS A 64 12.40 -0.35 12.41
C LYS A 64 12.96 -1.48 13.27
N GLU A 65 14.27 -1.53 13.38
CA GLU A 65 14.98 -2.53 14.15
C GLU A 65 15.46 -1.93 15.48
N TYR A 66 15.38 -2.71 16.56
CA TYR A 66 15.74 -2.33 17.92
C TYR A 66 16.85 -3.24 18.41
N GLN A 67 18.08 -2.72 18.46
CA GLN A 67 19.27 -3.52 18.79
C GLN A 67 19.26 -4.03 20.23
N LYS A 68 18.88 -3.18 21.19
CA LYS A 68 18.86 -3.53 22.62
C LYS A 68 17.94 -4.71 22.92
N ASP A 69 16.75 -4.69 22.34
CA ASP A 69 15.71 -5.72 22.57
C ASP A 69 15.79 -6.85 21.54
N THR A 70 16.73 -6.76 20.60
CA THR A 70 16.89 -7.71 19.50
C THR A 70 15.57 -7.96 18.77
N ALA A 71 14.87 -6.88 18.44
CA ALA A 71 13.51 -6.92 17.92
C ALA A 71 13.38 -6.15 16.61
N GLY A 72 12.47 -6.61 15.75
CA GLY A 72 12.13 -5.97 14.48
C GLY A 72 10.66 -5.61 14.43
N PHE A 73 10.35 -4.39 14.01
CA PHE A 73 8.98 -3.90 13.86
C PHE A 73 8.72 -3.49 12.41
N ILE A 74 7.61 -3.96 11.84
CA ILE A 74 7.19 -3.62 10.48
C ILE A 74 5.87 -2.88 10.54
N TYR A 75 5.80 -1.76 9.82
CA TYR A 75 4.62 -0.89 9.81
C TYR A 75 4.40 -0.25 8.45
N THR A 76 3.22 0.33 8.23
CA THR A 76 2.90 1.06 7.00
C THR A 76 2.54 2.51 7.29
N LYS A 77 2.99 3.43 6.43
CA LYS A 77 2.53 4.83 6.45
C LYS A 77 1.15 5.03 5.81
N ALA A 78 0.58 3.98 5.21
CA ALA A 78 -0.71 4.03 4.51
C ALA A 78 -1.73 3.06 5.12
N SER A 79 -1.77 2.98 6.46
CA SER A 79 -2.68 2.10 7.22
C SER A 79 -4.12 2.19 6.72
N TYR A 80 -4.67 3.40 6.65
CA TYR A 80 -6.05 3.65 6.22
C TYR A 80 -6.39 3.09 4.83
N ILE A 81 -5.43 3.09 3.90
CA ILE A 81 -5.66 2.53 2.56
C ILE A 81 -5.58 1.00 2.61
N LEU A 82 -4.55 0.47 3.29
CA LEU A 82 -4.27 -0.96 3.33
C LEU A 82 -5.31 -1.74 4.14
N GLU A 83 -5.85 -1.18 5.20
CA GLU A 83 -6.88 -1.81 6.05
C GLU A 83 -8.05 -2.34 5.21
N SER A 84 -8.51 -1.55 4.23
CA SER A 84 -9.57 -1.97 3.30
C SER A 84 -9.22 -3.21 2.48
N PHE A 85 -7.94 -3.43 2.17
CA PHE A 85 -7.44 -4.57 1.40
C PHE A 85 -6.99 -5.75 2.27
N LEU A 86 -6.77 -5.53 3.56
CA LEU A 86 -6.38 -6.55 4.53
C LEU A 86 -7.62 -7.22 5.17
N GLU A 87 -8.68 -6.45 5.41
CA GLU A 87 -9.86 -6.89 6.17
C GLU A 87 -11.14 -7.00 5.33
N ALA A 88 -11.06 -6.79 4.00
CA ALA A 88 -12.22 -6.83 3.11
C ALA A 88 -13.37 -5.88 3.54
N GLN A 89 -13.04 -4.60 3.74
CA GLN A 89 -14.00 -3.61 4.23
C GLN A 89 -15.02 -3.15 3.17
N THR A 90 -16.19 -2.68 3.64
CA THR A 90 -17.19 -2.05 2.76
C THR A 90 -17.00 -0.53 2.76
N ILE A 91 -16.62 0.03 1.62
CA ILE A 91 -16.48 1.48 1.45
C ILE A 91 -17.83 2.06 1.03
N LYS A 92 -18.35 3.01 1.81
CA LYS A 92 -19.63 3.69 1.59
C LYS A 92 -19.42 5.20 1.43
N ALA A 93 -20.40 5.87 0.85
CA ALA A 93 -20.37 7.33 0.72
C ALA A 93 -20.49 8.01 2.10
N LYS A 94 -19.65 9.03 2.33
CA LYS A 94 -19.57 9.79 3.59
C LYS A 94 -20.68 10.86 3.67
N ASN A 95 -21.09 11.23 4.89
CA ASN A 95 -22.02 12.34 5.20
C ASN A 95 -23.41 12.19 4.56
N GLY A 96 -24.04 11.02 4.66
CA GLY A 96 -25.41 10.79 4.17
C GLY A 96 -25.57 10.82 2.64
N LYS A 97 -24.47 10.94 1.88
CA LYS A 97 -24.51 10.90 0.41
C LYS A 97 -24.95 9.52 -0.06
N LYS A 98 -25.77 9.50 -1.12
CA LYS A 98 -26.30 8.25 -1.69
C LYS A 98 -25.29 7.47 -2.53
N TYR A 99 -24.28 8.15 -3.11
CA TYR A 99 -23.35 7.55 -4.06
C TYR A 99 -21.90 7.98 -3.83
N LEU A 100 -20.99 7.04 -4.09
CA LEU A 100 -19.57 7.27 -4.39
C LEU A 100 -19.43 7.62 -5.87
N ALA A 101 -18.80 8.75 -6.16
CA ALA A 101 -18.51 9.17 -7.52
C ALA A 101 -17.09 8.76 -7.92
N ILE A 102 -16.98 7.82 -8.85
CA ILE A 102 -15.73 7.28 -9.37
C ILE A 102 -15.48 7.94 -10.74
N PRO A 103 -14.45 8.79 -10.89
CA PRO A 103 -14.15 9.42 -12.16
C PRO A 103 -13.69 8.38 -13.19
N THR A 104 -14.12 8.53 -14.43
CA THR A 104 -13.66 7.72 -15.56
C THR A 104 -12.44 8.34 -16.22
N GLN A 105 -11.87 7.67 -17.22
CA GLN A 105 -10.80 8.22 -18.06
C GLN A 105 -11.19 9.49 -18.84
N PHE A 106 -12.49 9.71 -19.07
CA PHE A 106 -13.00 10.90 -19.76
C PHE A 106 -13.15 12.11 -18.83
N ALA A 107 -13.02 11.88 -17.52
CA ALA A 107 -13.04 12.94 -16.53
C ALA A 107 -11.72 13.72 -16.54
N PRO A 108 -11.75 15.06 -16.41
CA PRO A 108 -10.54 15.85 -16.32
C PRO A 108 -9.77 15.48 -15.05
N LYS A 109 -8.42 15.54 -15.11
CA LYS A 109 -7.57 15.20 -13.95
C LYS A 109 -7.88 16.08 -12.72
N ARG A 110 -8.35 17.31 -12.92
CA ARG A 110 -8.67 18.29 -11.88
C ARG A 110 -10.04 18.93 -12.14
N GLY A 111 -10.70 19.32 -11.06
CA GLY A 111 -11.91 20.14 -11.12
C GLY A 111 -11.59 21.64 -11.25
N ARG A 112 -12.61 22.48 -11.08
CA ARG A 112 -12.48 23.94 -11.03
C ARG A 112 -11.40 24.34 -10.00
N ASN A 113 -10.64 25.38 -10.34
CA ASN A 113 -9.55 25.94 -9.52
C ASN A 113 -8.46 24.91 -9.17
N GLY A 114 -8.20 23.93 -10.04
CA GLY A 114 -7.16 22.91 -9.84
C GLY A 114 -7.41 21.93 -8.69
N LYS A 115 -8.59 21.99 -8.05
CA LYS A 115 -8.94 21.14 -6.90
C LYS A 115 -9.12 19.68 -7.34
N ARG A 116 -9.05 18.75 -6.37
CA ARG A 116 -9.38 17.33 -6.61
C ARG A 116 -10.77 17.25 -7.23
N LEU A 117 -10.90 16.51 -8.32
CA LEU A 117 -12.15 16.37 -9.03
C LEU A 117 -13.21 15.72 -8.14
N ARG A 118 -14.39 16.34 -8.10
CA ARG A 118 -15.64 15.89 -7.49
C ARG A 118 -16.78 16.29 -8.45
N PRO A 119 -17.92 15.61 -8.43
CA PRO A 119 -19.06 16.04 -9.25
C PRO A 119 -19.41 17.53 -9.08
N ALA A 120 -19.41 18.02 -7.83
CA ALA A 120 -19.76 19.40 -7.50
C ALA A 120 -18.79 20.47 -8.04
N ASN A 121 -17.55 20.11 -8.38
CA ASN A 121 -16.56 21.06 -8.91
C ASN A 121 -16.14 20.73 -10.35
N TYR A 122 -16.95 19.96 -11.07
CA TYR A 122 -16.70 19.65 -12.46
C TYR A 122 -16.80 20.93 -13.34
N PRO A 123 -15.90 21.13 -14.33
CA PRO A 123 -15.90 22.33 -15.15
C PRO A 123 -16.97 22.37 -16.24
N GLY A 124 -17.62 21.24 -16.55
CA GLY A 124 -18.72 21.16 -17.52
C GLY A 124 -20.08 21.00 -16.83
N GLU A 125 -21.06 20.56 -17.62
CA GLU A 125 -22.40 20.22 -17.14
C GLU A 125 -22.51 18.70 -16.97
N LEU A 126 -23.15 18.26 -15.89
CA LEU A 126 -23.35 16.83 -15.63
C LEU A 126 -24.85 16.53 -15.66
N ALA A 127 -25.24 15.64 -16.56
CA ALA A 127 -26.57 15.05 -16.55
C ALA A 127 -26.54 13.73 -15.75
N PHE A 128 -27.54 13.52 -14.89
CA PHE A 128 -27.70 12.29 -14.14
C PHE A 128 -28.45 11.25 -14.97
N VAL A 129 -27.87 10.07 -15.11
CA VAL A 129 -28.48 8.93 -15.82
C VAL A 129 -28.62 7.77 -14.82
N PRO A 130 -29.84 7.39 -14.43
CA PRO A 130 -30.03 6.24 -13.55
C PRO A 130 -29.70 4.93 -14.26
N GLY A 131 -29.05 4.01 -13.56
CA GLY A 131 -28.86 2.64 -14.04
C GLY A 131 -30.15 1.83 -13.91
N LYS A 132 -30.33 0.84 -14.80
CA LYS A 132 -31.55 0.01 -14.89
C LYS A 132 -31.99 -0.64 -13.57
N ARG A 133 -31.05 -0.98 -12.69
CA ARG A 133 -31.28 -1.73 -11.44
C ARG A 133 -31.15 -0.89 -10.16
N GLY A 134 -31.17 0.45 -10.26
CA GLY A 134 -31.23 1.38 -9.10
C GLY A 134 -30.02 1.40 -8.14
N ASN A 135 -29.02 0.54 -8.35
CA ASN A 135 -27.81 0.46 -7.51
C ASN A 135 -26.60 1.18 -8.13
N THR A 136 -26.69 1.51 -9.42
CA THR A 136 -25.70 2.28 -10.16
C THR A 136 -26.37 3.45 -10.85
N ALA A 137 -25.61 4.51 -11.07
CA ALA A 137 -25.99 5.62 -11.93
C ALA A 137 -24.73 6.20 -12.58
N MET A 138 -24.90 7.11 -13.52
CA MET A 138 -23.80 7.79 -14.19
C MET A 138 -24.03 9.29 -14.17
N LEU A 139 -22.95 10.04 -14.09
CA LEU A 139 -22.95 11.46 -14.45
C LEU A 139 -22.26 11.58 -15.80
N VAL A 140 -23.00 12.06 -16.79
CA VAL A 140 -22.55 12.15 -18.17
C VAL A 140 -22.38 13.60 -18.59
N ASP A 141 -21.47 13.84 -19.52
CA ASP A 141 -21.31 15.12 -20.20
C ASP A 141 -21.11 14.86 -21.70
N VAL A 142 -21.49 15.82 -22.53
CA VAL A 142 -21.26 15.76 -23.96
C VAL A 142 -19.85 16.26 -24.23
N ARG A 143 -19.02 15.40 -24.82
CA ARG A 143 -17.62 15.69 -25.14
C ARG A 143 -17.37 15.68 -26.64
N LYS A 144 -16.41 16.47 -27.08
CA LYS A 144 -15.96 16.48 -28.48
C LYS A 144 -14.71 15.62 -28.61
N PHE A 145 -14.77 14.64 -29.48
CA PHE A 145 -13.62 13.85 -29.87
C PHE A 145 -12.96 14.49 -31.09
N THR A 146 -11.65 14.65 -31.04
CA THR A 146 -10.87 15.28 -32.10
C THR A 146 -9.66 14.43 -32.41
N THR A 147 -9.40 14.18 -33.69
CA THR A 147 -8.14 13.57 -34.13
C THR A 147 -7.21 14.70 -34.59
N GLY A 148 -6.05 14.82 -33.97
CA GLY A 148 -5.00 15.74 -34.40
C GLY A 148 -4.38 15.28 -35.72
N LYS A 149 -3.72 16.21 -36.42
CA LYS A 149 -3.00 15.91 -37.68
C LYS A 149 -1.96 14.79 -37.49
N ASP A 150 -1.38 14.70 -36.29
CA ASP A 150 -0.41 13.66 -35.89
C ASP A 150 -1.06 12.31 -35.53
N GLY A 151 -2.33 12.09 -35.86
CA GLY A 151 -3.09 10.88 -35.52
C GLY A 151 -3.49 10.73 -34.04
N LYS A 152 -3.04 11.65 -33.16
CA LYS A 152 -3.37 11.61 -31.73
C LYS A 152 -4.81 12.02 -31.49
N SER A 153 -5.57 11.18 -30.78
CA SER A 153 -6.93 11.47 -30.35
C SER A 153 -6.95 12.33 -29.09
N GLY A 154 -7.76 13.39 -29.11
CA GLY A 154 -7.98 14.33 -28.01
C GLY A 154 -9.46 14.43 -27.63
N ILE A 155 -9.71 14.82 -26.38
CA ILE A 155 -11.07 15.01 -25.84
C ILE A 155 -11.20 16.47 -25.38
N GLY A 156 -12.11 17.20 -26.03
CA GLY A 156 -12.42 18.59 -25.75
C GLY A 156 -13.82 18.81 -25.18
N LYS A 157 -14.11 20.05 -24.81
CA LYS A 157 -15.46 20.49 -24.44
C LYS A 157 -16.34 20.53 -25.70
N ALA A 158 -17.51 19.91 -25.66
CA ALA A 158 -18.49 20.09 -26.72
C ALA A 158 -19.06 21.52 -26.66
N ARG A 159 -19.23 22.14 -27.83
CA ARG A 159 -19.89 23.44 -27.96
C ARG A 159 -21.17 23.26 -28.78
N LYS A 160 -22.21 23.97 -28.40
CA LYS A 160 -23.45 24.05 -29.19
C LYS A 160 -23.22 24.96 -30.40
N THR A 161 -23.82 24.61 -31.53
CA THR A 161 -23.89 25.45 -32.73
C THR A 161 -24.89 26.59 -32.52
N LYS A 162 -24.96 27.54 -33.47
CA LYS A 162 -25.96 28.62 -33.45
C LYS A 162 -27.41 28.09 -33.39
N SER A 163 -27.66 26.89 -33.91
CA SER A 163 -28.96 26.19 -33.85
C SER A 163 -29.23 25.46 -32.53
N GLY A 164 -28.33 25.54 -31.53
CA GLY A 164 -28.49 24.89 -30.23
C GLY A 164 -28.10 23.40 -30.20
N ALA A 165 -27.94 22.76 -31.37
CA ALA A 165 -27.48 21.37 -31.48
C ALA A 165 -25.98 21.23 -31.16
N PHE A 166 -25.55 20.04 -30.75
CA PHE A 166 -24.12 19.76 -30.64
C PHE A 166 -23.52 19.50 -32.03
N GLY A 167 -22.33 20.05 -32.28
CA GLY A 167 -21.63 19.86 -33.55
C GLY A 167 -21.19 18.41 -33.80
N LYS A 168 -20.79 18.11 -35.05
CA LYS A 168 -20.26 16.80 -35.43
C LYS A 168 -19.04 16.39 -34.57
N GLY A 169 -18.89 15.08 -34.36
CA GLY A 169 -17.81 14.51 -33.54
C GLY A 169 -18.01 14.67 -32.03
N THR A 170 -19.25 14.90 -31.59
CA THR A 170 -19.61 14.93 -30.16
C THR A 170 -20.27 13.62 -29.74
N ALA A 171 -20.03 13.20 -28.51
CA ALA A 171 -20.67 12.05 -27.91
C ALA A 171 -20.89 12.26 -26.42
N THR A 172 -21.98 11.70 -25.91
CA THR A 172 -22.27 11.65 -24.48
C THR A 172 -21.40 10.59 -23.83
N VAL A 173 -20.55 11.00 -22.88
CA VAL A 173 -19.62 10.10 -22.19
C VAL A 173 -19.88 10.11 -20.70
N SER A 174 -19.66 8.95 -20.08
CA SER A 174 -19.70 8.84 -18.63
C SER A 174 -18.47 9.52 -18.02
N ILE A 175 -18.69 10.57 -17.25
CA ILE A 175 -17.64 11.28 -16.51
C ILE A 175 -17.45 10.65 -15.13
N PHE A 176 -18.55 10.29 -14.45
CA PHE A 176 -18.48 9.54 -13.20
C PHE A 176 -19.40 8.32 -13.23
N PHE A 177 -18.90 7.21 -12.72
CA PHE A 177 -19.75 6.13 -12.25
C PHE A 177 -20.18 6.41 -10.81
N LEU A 178 -21.47 6.27 -10.54
CA LEU A 178 -22.07 6.43 -9.23
C LEU A 178 -22.45 5.05 -8.67
N VAL A 179 -21.87 4.69 -7.54
CA VAL A 179 -22.13 3.41 -6.86
C VAL A 179 -22.45 3.66 -5.40
N LYS A 180 -23.43 2.95 -4.83
CA LYS A 180 -23.82 3.17 -3.41
C LYS A 180 -22.71 2.79 -2.43
N GLN A 181 -22.12 1.62 -2.65
CA GLN A 181 -21.07 1.04 -1.83
C GLN A 181 -20.22 0.08 -2.68
N ILE A 182 -18.97 -0.11 -2.28
CA ILE A 182 -18.09 -1.14 -2.85
C ILE A 182 -17.59 -2.04 -1.71
N ARG A 183 -17.56 -3.35 -1.97
CA ARG A 183 -16.90 -4.32 -1.09
C ARG A 183 -15.54 -4.63 -1.67
N THR A 184 -14.46 -4.31 -0.94
CA THR A 184 -13.13 -4.76 -1.30
C THR A 184 -12.96 -6.22 -0.88
N ARG A 185 -12.19 -7.00 -1.63
CA ARG A 185 -11.79 -8.35 -1.22
C ARG A 185 -10.50 -8.26 -0.41
N LYS A 186 -10.26 -9.23 0.48
CA LYS A 186 -8.94 -9.41 1.09
C LYS A 186 -7.95 -9.74 -0.02
N ARG A 187 -6.89 -8.96 -0.14
CA ARG A 187 -5.88 -9.03 -1.21
C ARG A 187 -4.51 -9.46 -0.72
N VAL A 188 -4.21 -9.21 0.55
CA VAL A 188 -2.93 -9.56 1.17
C VAL A 188 -3.23 -10.23 2.51
N ASP A 189 -2.56 -11.35 2.79
CA ASP A 189 -2.67 -12.04 4.08
C ASP A 189 -1.40 -11.87 4.91
N LEU A 190 -1.48 -10.99 5.91
CA LEU A 190 -0.32 -10.68 6.76
C LEU A 190 0.00 -11.80 7.74
N SER A 191 -0.97 -12.61 8.18
CA SER A 191 -0.71 -13.69 9.15
C SER A 191 0.16 -14.79 8.53
N MET A 192 -0.17 -15.20 7.32
CA MET A 192 0.61 -16.18 6.56
C MET A 192 2.04 -15.69 6.31
N ILE A 193 2.20 -14.42 5.93
CA ILE A 193 3.51 -13.82 5.71
C ILE A 193 4.29 -13.74 7.03
N SER A 194 3.64 -13.31 8.11
CA SER A 194 4.28 -13.21 9.43
C SER A 194 4.80 -14.57 9.90
N ASN A 195 3.99 -15.61 9.81
CA ASN A 195 4.37 -16.95 10.24
C ASN A 195 5.58 -17.46 9.44
N LYS A 196 5.58 -17.23 8.11
CA LYS A 196 6.71 -17.61 7.25
C LYS A 196 8.02 -16.97 7.73
N TYR A 197 8.02 -15.67 8.00
CA TYR A 197 9.23 -14.94 8.37
C TYR A 197 9.63 -15.14 9.83
N GLN A 198 8.71 -15.46 10.73
CA GLN A 198 9.04 -15.92 12.08
C GLN A 198 9.80 -17.24 12.05
N LEU A 199 9.40 -18.18 11.20
CA LEU A 199 10.14 -19.44 11.02
C LEU A 199 11.52 -19.19 10.39
N GLU A 200 11.63 -18.28 9.44
CA GLU A 200 12.92 -17.90 8.84
C GLU A 200 13.87 -17.26 9.86
N LEU A 201 13.35 -16.39 10.73
CA LEU A 201 14.11 -15.81 11.86
C LEU A 201 14.72 -16.91 12.73
N ILE A 202 13.90 -17.86 13.19
CA ILE A 202 14.35 -18.95 14.07
C ILE A 202 15.45 -19.75 13.38
N LYS A 203 15.27 -20.12 12.11
CA LYS A 203 16.28 -20.84 11.33
C LYS A 203 17.59 -20.06 11.22
N LYS A 204 17.53 -18.77 10.89
CA LYS A 204 18.72 -17.91 10.79
C LYS A 204 19.42 -17.69 12.14
N ALA A 205 18.66 -17.57 13.21
CA ALA A 205 19.21 -17.43 14.56
C ALA A 205 20.00 -18.69 14.95
N VAL A 206 19.41 -19.88 14.76
CA VAL A 206 20.10 -21.15 15.01
C VAL A 206 21.35 -21.29 14.13
N GLN A 207 21.26 -20.94 12.84
CA GLN A 207 22.40 -21.00 11.93
C GLN A 207 23.55 -20.09 12.39
N LYS A 208 23.27 -18.84 12.75
CA LYS A 208 24.30 -17.88 13.19
C LYS A 208 24.89 -18.23 14.56
N LEU A 209 24.14 -18.90 15.43
CA LEU A 209 24.65 -19.39 16.71
C LEU A 209 25.63 -20.55 16.54
N ASN A 210 25.40 -21.40 15.53
CA ASN A 210 26.21 -22.58 15.26
C ASN A 210 27.41 -22.31 14.34
N ASP A 211 27.63 -21.07 13.90
CA ASP A 211 28.70 -20.73 12.95
C ASP A 211 30.03 -20.57 13.71
N PRO A 212 31.00 -21.50 13.58
CA PRO A 212 32.19 -21.55 14.43
C PRO A 212 33.26 -20.51 14.06
N ASN A 213 33.08 -19.79 12.96
CA ASN A 213 34.06 -18.84 12.40
C ASN A 213 33.77 -17.37 12.79
N ARG A 214 33.02 -17.12 13.87
CA ARG A 214 32.63 -15.76 14.31
C ARG A 214 32.95 -15.44 15.77
#